data_AF-A0A822F017-F1
#
_entry.id   AF-A0A822F017-F1
#
_cell.length_a   1.000
_cell.length_b   1.000
_cell.length_c   1.000
_cell.angle_alpha   90.00
_cell.angle_beta   90.00
_cell.angle_gamma   90.00
#
_symmetry.space_group_name_H-M   'P 1'
#
loop_
_entity.id
_entity.type
_entity.pdbx_description
1 polymer ?
#
loop_
_entity_poly.entity_id
_entity_poly.type
_entity_poly.pdbx_seq_one_letter_code
_entity_poly.pdbx_strand_id
1 'polypeptide(L)'
;DEDENEDDDEPLWNQMRQLEIDDQPKENLTSSYSYGFNHQYKGIFSNFDSEYSLIFDNQLPDTLPTSSIHSCRLEKEQFDFNYEHYLADKHELNDETLFNYKLIIEKELNDQDRDDLKNLKYKQLLIDDQIPIYLGLIDLLYAFAYDQRITQ
;
A
#
# COMPACT_ATOMS: atom_id res chain seq x y z
N ASP A 1 37.83 -2.36 -16.16
CA ASP A 1 36.58 -2.68 -16.89
C ASP A 1 35.94 -3.91 -16.27
N GLU A 2 35.38 -3.77 -15.08
CA GLU A 2 34.32 -4.65 -14.56
C GLU A 2 33.40 -3.74 -13.75
N ASP A 3 32.39 -3.19 -14.43
CA ASP A 3 31.23 -2.55 -13.81
C ASP A 3 30.38 -3.67 -13.20
N GLU A 4 30.50 -3.87 -11.89
CA GLU A 4 29.49 -4.58 -11.11
C GLU A 4 28.28 -3.66 -10.96
N ASN A 5 27.25 -3.89 -11.78
CA ASN A 5 25.93 -3.28 -11.59
C ASN A 5 25.31 -3.88 -10.32
N GLU A 6 25.50 -3.21 -9.18
CA GLU A 6 24.89 -3.52 -7.87
C GLU A 6 23.53 -2.81 -7.65
N ASP A 7 22.79 -2.47 -8.71
CA ASP A 7 21.61 -1.57 -8.61
C ASP A 7 20.24 -2.23 -8.89
N ASP A 8 20.11 -3.56 -8.93
CA ASP A 8 18.83 -4.22 -9.32
C ASP A 8 17.93 -4.70 -8.17
N ASP A 9 18.34 -4.57 -6.91
CA ASP A 9 17.52 -4.97 -5.73
C ASP A 9 16.90 -3.76 -5.01
N GLU A 10 16.58 -2.68 -5.74
CA GLU A 10 15.92 -1.53 -5.12
C GLU A 10 14.45 -1.87 -4.81
N PRO A 11 14.00 -1.78 -3.54
CA PRO A 11 12.67 -2.26 -3.17
C PRO A 11 11.55 -1.49 -3.89
N LEU A 12 10.44 -2.17 -4.20
CA LEU A 12 9.32 -1.68 -5.01
C LEU A 12 8.83 -0.26 -4.67
N TRP A 13 8.80 0.08 -3.38
CA TRP A 13 8.40 1.41 -2.90
C TRP A 13 9.35 2.56 -3.31
N ASN A 14 10.62 2.27 -3.59
CA ASN A 14 11.62 3.21 -4.07
C ASN A 14 11.49 3.39 -5.58
N GLN A 15 11.21 2.31 -6.32
CA GLN A 15 10.88 2.38 -7.75
C GLN A 15 9.60 3.18 -8.00
N MET A 16 8.56 2.98 -7.16
CA MET A 16 7.34 3.80 -7.17
C MET A 16 7.62 5.28 -6.87
N ARG A 17 8.60 5.58 -6.02
CA ARG A 17 9.02 6.96 -5.70
C ARG A 17 9.74 7.62 -6.88
N GLN A 18 10.50 6.84 -7.66
CA GLN A 18 11.26 7.30 -8.83
C GLN A 18 10.42 7.48 -10.09
N LEU A 19 9.23 6.88 -10.19
CA LEU A 19 8.23 7.22 -11.21
C LEU A 19 7.72 8.64 -10.94
N GLU A 20 8.49 9.62 -11.41
CA GLU A 20 8.33 11.04 -11.15
C GLU A 20 6.87 11.49 -11.15
N ILE A 21 6.50 12.12 -10.02
CA ILE A 21 5.41 13.10 -9.93
C ILE A 21 5.81 14.26 -10.85
N ASP A 22 5.60 14.05 -12.14
CA ASP A 22 5.62 15.12 -13.10
C ASP A 22 4.44 16.03 -12.71
N ASP A 23 4.72 17.26 -12.27
CA ASP A 23 3.68 18.25 -11.94
C ASP A 23 2.93 18.71 -13.22
N GLN A 24 3.28 18.17 -14.39
CA GLN A 24 2.45 18.20 -15.58
C GLN A 24 1.40 17.08 -15.50
N PRO A 25 0.11 17.35 -15.81
CA PRO A 25 -0.82 16.26 -16.05
C PRO A 25 -0.23 15.44 -17.19
N LYS A 26 0.33 14.26 -16.88
CA LYS A 26 0.69 13.28 -17.91
C LYS A 26 -0.62 12.91 -18.58
N GLU A 27 -0.89 13.56 -19.71
CA GLU A 27 -2.02 13.36 -20.62
C GLU A 27 -1.98 11.95 -21.27
N ASN A 28 -1.68 10.91 -20.50
CA ASN A 28 -2.14 9.57 -20.85
C ASN A 28 -3.63 9.49 -20.51
N LEU A 29 -4.40 10.20 -21.34
CA LEU A 29 -5.84 10.44 -21.32
C LEU A 29 -6.70 9.18 -21.56
N THR A 30 -6.18 7.98 -21.31
CA THR A 30 -6.91 6.72 -21.53
C THR A 30 -7.53 6.15 -20.25
N SER A 31 -7.09 6.58 -19.06
CA SER A 31 -7.67 6.12 -17.79
C SER A 31 -8.84 7.00 -17.35
N SER A 32 -10.01 6.39 -17.24
CA SER A 32 -11.27 7.07 -16.89
C SER A 32 -11.35 7.47 -15.42
N TYR A 33 -10.61 6.81 -14.53
CA TYR A 33 -10.75 6.93 -13.09
C TYR A 33 -9.42 7.22 -12.39
N SER A 34 -9.46 7.93 -11.26
CA SER A 34 -8.29 8.20 -10.42
C SER A 34 -8.32 7.47 -9.10
N TYR A 35 -7.13 7.31 -8.52
CA TYR A 35 -6.88 6.59 -7.28
C TYR A 35 -5.67 7.20 -6.54
N GLY A 36 -5.27 6.53 -5.46
CA GLY A 36 -4.14 6.91 -4.62
C GLY A 36 -4.45 8.16 -3.79
N PHE A 37 -3.38 8.79 -3.29
CA PHE A 37 -3.49 9.94 -2.39
C PHE A 37 -4.30 11.08 -3.04
N ASN A 38 -5.40 11.47 -2.39
CA ASN A 38 -6.30 12.55 -2.83
C ASN A 38 -6.76 12.40 -4.31
N HIS A 39 -6.90 11.18 -4.83
CA HIS A 39 -7.30 10.89 -6.22
C HIS A 39 -6.43 11.58 -7.28
N GLN A 40 -5.14 11.77 -7.00
CA GLN A 40 -4.21 12.50 -7.88
C GLN A 40 -3.54 11.60 -8.92
N TYR A 41 -3.68 10.28 -8.83
CA TYR A 41 -2.98 9.32 -9.68
C TYR A 41 -3.91 8.63 -10.66
N LYS A 42 -3.42 8.37 -11.88
CA LYS A 42 -4.09 7.67 -12.98
C LYS A 42 -3.06 6.98 -13.88
N GLY A 43 -3.40 5.85 -14.49
CA GLY A 43 -2.59 5.18 -15.51
C GLY A 43 -1.24 4.62 -15.03
N ILE A 44 -0.99 4.56 -13.72
CA ILE A 44 0.24 3.99 -13.14
C ILE A 44 0.22 2.47 -13.31
N PHE A 45 -0.91 1.84 -13.03
CA PHE A 45 -1.00 0.38 -13.00
C PHE A 45 -0.94 -0.28 -14.37
N SER A 46 -1.24 0.47 -15.43
CA SER A 46 -1.04 0.04 -16.81
C SER A 46 0.42 -0.31 -17.14
N ASN A 47 1.38 0.16 -16.34
CA ASN A 47 2.82 -0.01 -16.58
C ASN A 47 3.47 -1.09 -15.70
N PHE A 48 2.74 -1.73 -14.78
CA PHE A 48 3.30 -2.78 -13.91
C PHE A 48 3.14 -4.17 -14.54
N ASP A 49 4.12 -5.04 -14.28
CA ASP A 49 4.09 -6.44 -14.69
C ASP A 49 2.93 -7.22 -14.04
N SER A 50 2.49 -8.29 -14.70
CA SER A 50 1.35 -9.11 -14.29
C SER A 50 1.51 -9.77 -12.91
N GLU A 51 2.74 -9.89 -12.40
CA GLU A 51 3.01 -10.47 -11.08
C GLU A 51 2.54 -9.55 -9.95
N TYR A 52 2.58 -8.23 -10.15
CA TYR A 52 2.10 -7.26 -9.17
C TYR A 52 0.57 -7.29 -9.02
N SER A 53 -0.15 -7.80 -10.03
CA SER A 53 -1.60 -8.00 -9.96
C SER A 53 -2.03 -8.99 -8.88
N LEU A 54 -1.11 -9.78 -8.32
CA LEU A 54 -1.38 -10.71 -7.22
C LEU A 54 -1.45 -10.01 -5.85
N ILE A 55 -0.85 -8.82 -5.71
CA ILE A 55 -0.85 -8.05 -4.46
C ILE A 55 -2.12 -7.20 -4.35
N PHE A 56 -2.68 -6.77 -5.48
CA PHE A 56 -3.81 -5.85 -5.51
C PHE A 56 -5.14 -6.59 -5.60
N ASP A 57 -6.05 -6.29 -4.67
CA ASP A 57 -7.43 -6.79 -4.74
C ASP A 57 -8.18 -6.29 -5.98
N ASN A 58 -7.88 -5.05 -6.38
CA ASN A 58 -8.39 -4.48 -7.61
C ASN A 58 -7.37 -4.71 -8.75
N GLN A 59 -7.66 -5.67 -9.62
CA GLN A 59 -6.78 -6.01 -10.74
C GLN A 59 -6.76 -4.93 -11.84
N LEU A 60 -7.74 -4.03 -11.89
CA LEU A 60 -7.85 -3.00 -12.93
C LEU A 60 -8.30 -1.64 -12.36
N PRO A 61 -7.45 -0.99 -11.55
CA PRO A 61 -7.76 0.29 -10.90
C PRO A 61 -7.93 1.45 -11.89
N ASP A 62 -7.38 1.33 -13.11
CA ASP A 62 -7.50 2.34 -14.17
C ASP A 62 -8.88 2.34 -14.86
N THR A 63 -9.66 1.26 -14.74
CA THR A 63 -10.91 1.06 -15.51
C THR A 63 -12.16 0.99 -14.64
N LEU A 64 -12.01 0.77 -13.33
CA LEU A 64 -13.13 0.64 -12.41
C LEU A 64 -13.43 1.95 -11.66
N PRO A 65 -14.71 2.38 -11.58
CA PRO A 65 -15.10 3.53 -10.78
C PRO A 65 -14.97 3.25 -9.28
N THR A 66 -14.57 4.27 -8.50
CA THR A 66 -14.41 4.19 -7.04
C THR A 66 -15.63 3.64 -6.32
N SER A 67 -16.83 3.95 -6.81
CA SER A 67 -18.11 3.47 -6.27
C SER A 67 -18.28 1.96 -6.34
N SER A 68 -17.63 1.30 -7.30
CA SER A 68 -17.73 -0.14 -7.53
C SER A 68 -16.61 -0.93 -6.85
N ILE A 69 -15.48 -0.27 -6.52
CA ILE A 69 -14.32 -0.90 -5.87
C ILE A 69 -14.73 -1.56 -4.56
N HIS A 70 -15.54 -0.87 -3.74
CA HIS A 70 -16.00 -1.41 -2.47
C HIS A 70 -16.76 -2.73 -2.64
N SER A 71 -17.70 -2.79 -3.60
CA SER A 71 -18.48 -4.01 -3.86
C SER A 71 -17.60 -5.14 -4.40
N CYS A 72 -16.71 -4.86 -5.35
CA CYS A 72 -15.79 -5.86 -5.88
C CYS A 72 -14.86 -6.43 -4.79
N ARG A 73 -14.36 -5.57 -3.89
CA ARG A 73 -13.55 -6.01 -2.75
C ARG A 73 -14.34 -6.95 -1.85
N LEU A 74 -15.57 -6.61 -1.48
CA LEU A 74 -16.40 -7.47 -0.63
C LEU A 74 -16.70 -8.84 -1.29
N GLU A 75 -16.97 -8.86 -2.60
CA GLU A 75 -17.19 -10.10 -3.34
C GLU A 75 -15.94 -10.98 -3.33
N LYS A 76 -14.77 -10.37 -3.52
CA LYS A 76 -13.47 -11.06 -3.47
C LYS A 76 -13.15 -11.57 -2.07
N GLU A 77 -13.31 -10.75 -1.03
CA GLU A 77 -13.12 -11.16 0.36
C GLU A 77 -14.00 -12.35 0.75
N GLN A 78 -15.27 -12.36 0.31
CA GLN A 78 -16.18 -13.47 0.55
C GLN A 78 -15.77 -14.74 -0.19
N PHE A 79 -15.23 -14.60 -1.41
CA PHE A 79 -14.75 -15.71 -2.21
C PHE A 79 -13.44 -16.30 -1.66
N ASP A 80 -12.52 -15.44 -1.23
CA ASP A 80 -11.20 -15.84 -0.72
C ASP A 80 -11.28 -16.34 0.74
N PHE A 81 -12.34 -15.99 1.50
CA PHE A 81 -12.50 -16.44 2.88
C PHE A 81 -12.68 -17.97 2.96
N ASN A 82 -11.74 -18.63 3.64
CA ASN A 82 -11.79 -20.06 3.89
C ASN A 82 -12.22 -20.37 5.33
N TYR A 83 -13.46 -20.82 5.48
CA TYR A 83 -14.07 -21.14 6.77
C TYR A 83 -13.33 -22.26 7.52
N GLU A 84 -12.86 -23.30 6.83
CA GLU A 84 -12.17 -24.43 7.46
C GLU A 84 -10.81 -24.01 8.03
N HIS A 85 -10.05 -23.21 7.29
CA HIS A 85 -8.79 -22.64 7.80
C HIS A 85 -9.02 -21.75 9.01
N TYR A 86 -10.03 -20.86 8.96
CA TYR A 86 -10.37 -20.02 10.10
C TYR A 86 -10.73 -20.84 11.36
N LEU A 87 -11.48 -21.93 11.20
CA LEU A 87 -11.81 -22.82 12.31
C LEU A 87 -10.58 -23.54 12.85
N ALA A 88 -9.72 -24.07 11.97
CA ALA A 88 -8.48 -24.73 12.38
C ALA A 88 -7.62 -23.75 13.20
N ASP A 89 -7.35 -22.56 12.68
CA ASP A 89 -6.58 -21.52 13.37
C ASP A 89 -7.20 -21.19 14.73
N LYS A 90 -8.53 -20.99 14.79
CA LYS A 90 -9.22 -20.70 16.05
C LYS A 90 -9.06 -21.81 17.10
N HIS A 91 -9.02 -23.06 16.68
CA HIS A 91 -8.85 -24.21 17.57
C HIS A 91 -7.39 -24.49 17.93
N GLU A 92 -6.46 -24.10 17.08
CA GLU A 92 -5.02 -24.24 17.27
C GLU A 92 -4.39 -23.04 17.99
N LEU A 93 -5.05 -21.88 18.01
CA LEU A 93 -4.60 -20.68 18.73
C LEU A 93 -4.51 -20.93 20.24
N ASN A 94 -3.31 -21.32 20.68
CA ASN A 94 -2.88 -21.35 22.08
C ASN A 94 -1.78 -20.30 22.37
N ASP A 95 -1.53 -19.40 21.42
CA ASP A 95 -0.48 -18.38 21.55
C ASP A 95 -0.95 -17.21 22.41
N GLU A 96 -0.81 -17.37 23.73
CA GLU A 96 -0.92 -16.27 24.70
C GLU A 96 0.01 -15.09 24.36
N THR A 97 1.08 -15.34 23.61
CA THR A 97 2.03 -14.33 23.10
C THR A 97 1.40 -13.37 22.11
N LEU A 98 0.54 -13.86 21.20
CA LEU A 98 -0.12 -13.03 20.19
C LEU A 98 -1.15 -12.09 20.80
N PHE A 99 -1.89 -12.57 21.80
CA PHE A 99 -2.93 -11.79 22.49
C PHE A 99 -2.36 -10.78 23.48
N ASN A 100 -1.20 -11.08 24.08
CA ASN A 100 -0.52 -10.16 24.99
C ASN A 100 0.46 -9.21 24.27
N TYR A 101 0.53 -9.30 22.95
CA TYR A 101 1.40 -8.44 22.15
C TYR A 101 1.06 -6.97 22.39
N LYS A 102 2.10 -6.19 22.70
CA LYS A 102 2.01 -4.75 22.84
C LYS A 102 2.88 -4.11 21.79
N LEU A 103 2.25 -3.41 20.85
CA LEU A 103 2.96 -2.63 19.85
C LEU A 103 3.80 -1.55 20.54
N ILE A 104 5.11 -1.57 20.30
CA ILE A 104 6.03 -0.54 20.77
C ILE A 104 6.29 0.38 19.57
N ILE A 105 5.60 1.52 19.55
CA ILE A 105 5.76 2.55 18.52
C ILE A 105 6.90 3.52 18.88
N GLU A 106 7.48 3.39 20.08
CA GLU A 106 8.59 4.23 20.55
C GLU A 106 9.88 3.86 19.81
N LYS A 107 9.99 4.35 18.58
CA LYS A 107 11.22 4.35 17.81
C LYS A 107 11.65 5.81 17.65
N GLU A 108 12.77 6.16 18.26
CA GLU A 108 13.43 7.41 17.90
C GLU A 108 13.81 7.36 16.43
N LEU A 109 13.53 8.43 15.69
CA LEU A 109 13.96 8.54 14.29
C LEU A 109 15.47 8.37 14.23
N ASN A 110 15.90 7.28 13.60
CA ASN A 110 17.31 7.02 13.37
C ASN A 110 17.82 7.90 12.22
N ASP A 111 19.13 7.85 11.96
CA ASP A 111 19.72 8.71 10.93
C ASP A 111 19.22 8.37 9.52
N GLN A 112 18.89 7.10 9.25
CA GLN A 112 18.26 6.68 7.99
C GLN A 112 16.86 7.28 7.84
N ASP A 113 16.01 7.20 8.86
CA ASP A 113 14.66 7.77 8.84
C ASP A 113 14.73 9.28 8.57
N ARG A 114 15.72 9.98 9.15
CA ARG A 114 15.94 11.41 8.93
C ARG A 114 16.38 11.72 7.52
N ASP A 115 17.25 10.89 6.94
CA ASP A 115 17.68 11.05 5.55
C ASP A 115 16.53 10.75 4.57
N ASP A 116 15.72 9.73 4.83
CA ASP A 116 14.53 9.42 4.03
C ASP A 116 13.50 10.55 4.09
N LEU A 117 13.34 11.20 5.25
CA LEU A 117 12.47 12.36 5.42
C LEU A 117 12.96 13.59 4.63
N LYS A 118 14.27 13.76 4.42
CA LYS A 118 14.82 14.83 3.55
C LYS A 118 14.46 14.61 2.09
N ASN A 119 14.29 13.35 1.68
CA ASN A 119 13.90 12.98 0.32
C ASN A 119 12.40 13.18 0.06
N LEU A 120 11.59 13.48 1.09
CA LEU A 120 10.19 13.86 0.90
C LEU A 120 10.10 15.30 0.39
N LYS A 121 9.54 15.48 -0.80
CA LYS A 121 9.26 16.80 -1.37
C LYS A 121 8.27 17.54 -0.46
N TYR A 122 8.70 18.68 0.10
CA TYR A 122 7.77 19.59 0.76
C TYR A 122 6.77 20.15 -0.27
N LYS A 123 5.53 19.69 -0.21
CA LYS A 123 4.42 20.15 -1.05
C LYS A 123 3.30 20.61 -0.13
N GLN A 124 2.85 21.86 -0.30
CA GLN A 124 1.64 22.31 0.38
C GLN A 124 0.45 21.55 -0.22
N LEU A 125 -0.22 20.76 0.61
CA LEU A 125 -1.36 19.95 0.20
C LEU A 125 -2.64 20.74 0.45
N LEU A 126 -3.28 21.19 -0.63
CA LEU A 126 -4.64 21.73 -0.57
C LEU A 126 -5.61 20.54 -0.65
N ILE A 127 -6.13 20.14 0.50
CA ILE A 127 -7.05 19.00 0.63
C ILE A 127 -8.36 19.53 1.21
N ASP A 128 -9.42 19.46 0.41
CA ASP A 128 -10.75 19.92 0.79
C ASP A 128 -11.43 18.93 1.76
N ASP A 129 -11.29 17.62 1.50
CA ASP A 129 -11.80 16.54 2.36
C ASP A 129 -10.67 15.65 2.87
N GLN A 130 -10.38 15.77 4.16
CA GLN A 130 -9.31 15.03 4.81
C GLN A 130 -9.77 13.69 5.38
N ILE A 131 -11.08 13.46 5.51
CA ILE A 131 -11.61 12.26 6.16
C ILE A 131 -11.13 10.97 5.46
N PRO A 132 -11.22 10.84 4.12
CA PRO A 132 -10.75 9.62 3.43
C PRO A 132 -9.25 9.36 3.62
N ILE A 133 -8.45 10.41 3.78
CA ILE A 133 -7.01 10.30 3.98
C ILE A 133 -6.71 9.74 5.37
N TYR A 134 -7.36 10.26 6.41
CA TYR A 134 -7.20 9.73 7.75
C TYR A 134 -7.72 8.30 7.89
N LEU A 135 -8.82 7.96 7.20
CA LEU A 135 -9.30 6.57 7.15
C LEU A 135 -8.27 5.65 6.49
N GLY A 136 -7.69 6.07 5.35
CA GLY A 136 -6.60 5.31 4.73
C GLY A 136 -5.35 5.18 5.62
N LEU A 137 -5.04 6.19 6.43
CA LEU A 137 -3.97 6.10 7.42
C LEU A 137 -4.25 5.05 8.50
N ILE A 138 -5.50 4.93 8.95
CA ILE A 138 -5.91 3.90 9.92
C ILE A 138 -5.67 2.50 9.33
N ASP A 139 -6.03 2.29 8.07
CA ASP A 139 -5.81 1.00 7.39
C ASP A 139 -4.32 0.64 7.31
N LEU A 140 -3.46 1.62 6.98
CA LEU A 140 -2.01 1.43 6.94
C LEU A 140 -1.43 1.12 8.32
N LEU A 141 -1.88 1.83 9.36
CA LEU A 141 -1.44 1.58 10.74
C LEU A 141 -1.89 0.20 11.23
N TYR A 142 -3.10 -0.23 10.87
CA TYR A 142 -3.58 -1.57 11.17
C TYR A 142 -2.71 -2.64 10.49
N ALA A 143 -2.43 -2.49 9.20
CA ALA A 143 -1.57 -3.41 8.45
C ALA A 143 -0.16 -3.49 9.07
N PHE A 144 0.44 -2.34 9.38
CA PHE A 144 1.74 -2.27 10.06
C PHE A 144 1.72 -2.98 11.42
N ALA A 145 0.72 -2.70 12.26
CA ALA A 145 0.61 -3.31 13.57
C ALA A 145 0.35 -4.82 13.49
N TYR A 146 -0.43 -5.26 12.50
CA TYR A 146 -0.71 -6.67 12.24
C TYR A 146 0.56 -7.41 11.82
N ASP A 147 1.30 -6.86 10.86
CA ASP A 147 2.57 -7.42 10.39
C ASP A 147 3.58 -7.56 11.53
N GLN A 148 3.80 -6.49 12.30
CA GLN A 148 4.69 -6.49 13.47
C GLN A 148 4.27 -7.49 14.56
N ARG A 149 2.97 -7.79 14.67
CA ARG A 149 2.48 -8.76 15.65
C ARG A 149 2.70 -10.21 15.19
N ILE A 150 2.65 -10.46 13.88
CA ILE A 150 2.71 -11.82 13.30
C ILE A 150 4.14 -12.23 12.94
N THR A 151 5.02 -11.30 12.59
CA THR A 151 6.38 -11.57 12.10
C THR A 151 7.49 -11.52 13.17
N GLN A 152 7.14 -11.28 14.44
CA GLN A 152 8.10 -11.22 15.55
C GLN A 152 8.77 -12.54 15.90
#